data_AF-A0A9V1FVW8-F1
#
_entry.id   AF-A0A9V1FVW8-F1
#
_cell.length_a   1.000
_cell.length_b   1.000
_cell.length_c   1.000
_cell.angle_alpha   90.00
_cell.angle_beta   90.00
_cell.angle_gamma   90.00
#
_symmetry.space_group_name_H-M   'P 1'
#
loop_
_entity.id
_entity.type
_entity.pdbx_description
1 polymer ?
#
loop_
_entity_poly.entity_id
_entity_poly.type
_entity_poly.pdbx_seq_one_letter_code
_entity_poly.pdbx_strand_id
1 'polypeptide(L)'
;MDAPRTLAPGRSAQSLPRIGGVLLKLWLCELWVLLPDSGVNTKLLPHEEEVHFINEYVNLHNELRGNVSPGGSNLRFMTWDVALSRTARAWGKKCLREHNPHLEELNMAHPKFNGIGENMWIGPENEFTANIAIRSWYEEKKRYHIENDSCSSDCSNYKQLVWNTSYKVGCAVTKCAKVENIRYAAVFICNYAPGGSLSRRPYTPGIVCSQCSRYDRCTDFLCSNADRDQAIYYRFWYPRWEVPRPIVCDPLCLFIFFLRTLCFSVCVITVLIIQSRFPNTLLEKEMLFSPEVVEIEPEKVEEKEEGIKGEKMKKKEDKGKEKEEVKEEEDREKEEEEEEEEEEGEEEEEEEEEEEEEEGEG
;
A
#
# COMPACT_ATOMS: atom_id res chain seq x y z
N MET A 1 -65.41 -43.31 -67.17
CA MET A 1 -65.14 -44.31 -66.12
C MET A 1 -65.02 -43.58 -64.81
N ASP A 2 -65.58 -44.19 -63.78
CA ASP A 2 -66.14 -43.66 -62.55
C ASP A 2 -65.24 -42.79 -61.65
N ALA A 3 -65.92 -41.91 -60.90
CA ALA A 3 -65.46 -41.11 -59.76
C ALA A 3 -65.34 -42.00 -58.46
N PRO A 4 -65.32 -41.53 -57.17
CA PRO A 4 -65.33 -40.16 -56.60
C PRO A 4 -64.60 -39.96 -55.21
N ARG A 5 -64.82 -38.75 -54.64
CA ARG A 5 -64.81 -38.27 -53.22
C ARG A 5 -63.50 -37.71 -52.66
N THR A 6 -63.29 -36.40 -52.44
CA THR A 6 -63.95 -35.33 -51.63
C THR A 6 -64.04 -35.59 -50.12
N LEU A 7 -63.33 -34.78 -49.31
CA LEU A 7 -63.84 -34.02 -48.13
C LEU A 7 -62.69 -33.31 -47.38
N ALA A 8 -62.68 -31.98 -47.41
CA ALA A 8 -62.14 -31.12 -46.32
C ALA A 8 -63.12 -31.19 -45.10
N PRO A 9 -62.92 -30.59 -43.89
CA PRO A 9 -62.05 -29.45 -43.52
C PRO A 9 -61.47 -29.37 -42.05
N GLY A 10 -60.55 -28.43 -41.80
CA GLY A 10 -60.60 -27.50 -40.64
C GLY A 10 -59.79 -27.73 -39.34
N ARG A 11 -59.33 -26.60 -38.78
CA ARG A 11 -58.71 -26.28 -37.45
C ARG A 11 -57.20 -26.53 -37.28
N SER A 12 -56.34 -25.52 -37.12
CA SER A 12 -56.17 -24.46 -36.09
C SER A 12 -55.15 -24.83 -35.00
N ALA A 13 -54.07 -24.03 -34.97
CA ALA A 13 -53.15 -23.68 -33.88
C ALA A 13 -52.53 -24.76 -32.98
N GLN A 14 -51.19 -24.80 -32.97
CA GLN A 14 -50.39 -24.53 -31.76
C GLN A 14 -48.92 -24.30 -32.14
N SER A 15 -48.50 -23.04 -32.18
CA SER A 15 -47.10 -22.63 -32.13
C SER A 15 -46.63 -22.70 -30.68
N LEU A 16 -45.62 -23.55 -30.42
CA LEU A 16 -44.96 -23.62 -29.11
C LEU A 16 -44.26 -22.29 -28.77
N PRO A 17 -44.26 -21.85 -27.50
CA PRO A 17 -43.55 -20.65 -27.08
C PRO A 17 -42.04 -20.87 -27.21
N ARG A 18 -41.38 -19.90 -27.84
CA ARG A 18 -39.93 -19.74 -27.90
C ARG A 18 -39.45 -19.28 -26.52
N ILE A 19 -39.21 -20.24 -25.62
CA ILE A 19 -38.55 -19.98 -24.33
C ILE A 19 -37.13 -19.50 -24.65
N GLY A 20 -36.86 -18.26 -24.25
CA GLY A 20 -35.76 -17.43 -24.72
C GLY A 20 -34.37 -17.99 -24.44
N GLY A 21 -33.48 -17.73 -25.38
CA GLY A 21 -32.03 -17.98 -25.34
C GLY A 21 -31.27 -17.13 -24.31
N VAL A 22 -31.82 -16.96 -23.10
CA VAL A 22 -31.20 -16.26 -21.98
C VAL A 22 -30.45 -17.24 -21.05
N LEU A 23 -30.88 -18.51 -20.97
CA LEU A 23 -30.19 -19.51 -20.14
C LEU A 23 -28.92 -20.08 -20.78
N LEU A 24 -28.77 -20.00 -22.11
CA LEU A 24 -27.57 -20.52 -22.80
C LEU A 24 -26.38 -19.55 -22.74
N LYS A 25 -26.60 -18.27 -22.42
CA LYS A 25 -25.53 -17.25 -22.33
C LYS A 25 -24.79 -17.22 -20.98
N LEU A 26 -25.36 -17.82 -19.94
CA LEU A 26 -24.72 -17.88 -18.62
C LEU A 26 -23.82 -19.11 -18.41
N TRP A 27 -23.92 -20.13 -19.28
CA TRP A 27 -23.09 -21.34 -19.15
C TRP A 27 -21.71 -21.21 -19.82
N LEU A 28 -21.51 -20.19 -20.67
CA LEU A 28 -20.22 -19.94 -21.34
C LEU A 28 -19.31 -18.95 -20.60
N CYS A 29 -19.80 -18.25 -19.58
CA CYS A 29 -18.99 -17.36 -18.74
C CYS A 29 -18.32 -18.07 -17.55
N GLU A 30 -18.83 -19.22 -17.12
CA GLU A 30 -18.27 -19.98 -15.98
C GLU A 30 -17.10 -20.91 -16.38
N LEU A 31 -16.88 -21.15 -17.68
CA LEU A 31 -15.80 -22.04 -18.14
C LEU A 31 -14.44 -21.34 -18.31
N TRP A 32 -14.38 -20.02 -18.13
CA TRP A 32 -13.10 -19.27 -18.09
C TRP A 32 -12.47 -19.25 -16.68
N VAL A 33 -13.22 -19.62 -15.64
CA VAL A 33 -12.72 -19.67 -14.24
C VAL A 33 -11.99 -21.00 -13.94
N LEU A 34 -12.02 -21.96 -14.86
CA LEU A 34 -11.43 -23.30 -14.68
C LEU A 34 -10.33 -23.66 -15.70
N LEU A 35 -9.69 -22.67 -16.31
CA LEU A 35 -8.37 -22.89 -16.90
C LEU A 35 -7.34 -22.74 -15.77
N PRO A 36 -6.65 -23.82 -15.35
CA PRO A 36 -5.41 -23.63 -14.61
C PRO A 36 -4.49 -22.87 -15.55
N ASP A 37 -4.00 -21.71 -15.12
CA ASP A 37 -2.90 -21.02 -15.80
C ASP A 37 -1.79 -22.04 -16.06
N SER A 38 -1.70 -22.49 -17.31
CA SER A 38 -0.59 -23.31 -17.78
C SER A 38 0.68 -22.53 -17.53
N GLY A 39 1.48 -23.05 -16.59
CA GLY A 39 2.64 -22.41 -16.01
C GLY A 39 3.55 -21.76 -17.05
N VAL A 40 3.51 -20.44 -17.09
CA VAL A 40 4.64 -19.67 -17.61
C VAL A 40 5.69 -19.75 -16.50
N ASN A 41 6.78 -20.48 -16.74
CA ASN A 41 7.94 -20.48 -15.88
C ASN A 41 8.66 -19.13 -16.03
N THR A 42 8.00 -18.05 -15.61
CA THR A 42 8.66 -16.78 -15.37
C THR A 42 9.42 -16.96 -14.07
N LYS A 43 10.72 -16.65 -14.07
CA LYS A 43 11.49 -16.52 -12.84
C LYS A 43 10.94 -15.28 -12.13
N LEU A 44 9.85 -15.46 -11.39
CA LEU A 44 9.22 -14.40 -10.62
C LEU A 44 10.17 -14.07 -9.46
N LEU A 45 10.34 -12.78 -9.19
CA LEU A 45 11.07 -12.39 -7.98
C LEU A 45 10.26 -12.86 -6.76
N PRO A 46 10.93 -13.28 -5.69
CA PRO A 46 10.24 -13.78 -4.51
C PRO A 46 9.34 -12.73 -3.88
N HIS A 47 8.20 -13.18 -3.37
CA HIS A 47 7.34 -12.37 -2.53
C HIS A 47 7.94 -12.28 -1.12
N GLU A 48 7.86 -11.12 -0.48
CA GLU A 48 8.54 -10.85 0.80
C GLU A 48 8.02 -11.69 1.97
N GLU A 49 6.80 -12.24 1.87
CA GLU A 49 6.21 -13.12 2.87
C GLU A 49 6.48 -14.63 2.62
N GLU A 50 7.28 -14.99 1.61
CA GLU A 50 7.59 -16.38 1.30
C GLU A 50 8.67 -16.95 2.24
N VAL A 51 8.32 -18.02 2.96
CA VAL A 51 9.12 -18.59 4.07
C VAL A 51 10.55 -18.97 3.67
N HIS A 52 10.74 -19.56 2.49
CA HIS A 52 12.07 -19.96 2.04
C HIS A 52 13.00 -18.75 1.89
N PHE A 53 12.49 -17.65 1.35
CA PHE A 53 13.25 -16.42 1.13
C PHE A 53 13.52 -15.66 2.43
N ILE A 54 12.53 -15.61 3.33
CA ILE A 54 12.72 -15.06 4.69
C ILE A 54 13.90 -15.75 5.39
N ASN A 55 13.92 -17.08 5.36
CA ASN A 55 15.00 -17.86 5.97
C ASN A 55 16.35 -17.59 5.29
N GLU A 56 16.40 -17.52 3.96
CA GLU A 56 17.63 -17.19 3.24
C GLU A 56 18.21 -15.84 3.70
N TYR A 57 17.36 -14.82 3.82
CA TYR A 57 17.80 -13.47 4.17
C TYR A 57 18.30 -13.43 5.60
N VAL A 58 17.52 -13.92 6.56
CA VAL A 58 17.89 -13.90 7.98
C VAL A 58 19.14 -14.75 8.24
N ASN A 59 19.20 -15.95 7.67
CA ASN A 59 20.34 -16.86 7.87
C ASN A 59 21.63 -16.24 7.33
N LEU A 60 21.59 -15.63 6.14
CA LEU A 60 22.77 -15.00 5.57
C LEU A 60 23.23 -13.78 6.38
N HIS A 61 22.30 -12.96 6.89
CA HIS A 61 22.66 -11.87 7.80
C HIS A 61 23.34 -12.39 9.06
N ASN A 62 22.78 -13.42 9.71
CA ASN A 62 23.34 -13.98 10.93
C ASN A 62 24.68 -14.71 10.68
N GLU A 63 24.83 -15.43 9.57
CA GLU A 63 26.10 -16.05 9.14
C GLU A 63 27.21 -14.99 9.03
N LEU A 64 26.93 -13.89 8.34
CA LEU A 64 27.92 -12.83 8.10
C LEU A 64 28.24 -12.05 9.38
N ARG A 65 27.24 -11.79 10.23
CA ARG A 65 27.41 -11.15 11.54
C ARG A 65 28.23 -12.02 12.48
N GLY A 66 27.94 -13.32 12.56
CA GLY A 66 28.68 -14.25 13.43
C GLY A 66 30.14 -14.45 13.02
N ASN A 67 30.47 -14.19 11.75
CA ASN A 67 31.81 -14.41 11.18
C ASN A 67 32.58 -13.11 10.88
N VAL A 68 32.25 -11.99 11.53
CA VAL A 68 33.04 -10.75 11.40
C VAL A 68 34.48 -10.92 11.93
N SER A 69 35.40 -10.16 11.35
CA SER A 69 36.79 -10.07 11.80
C SER A 69 37.18 -8.59 11.92
N PRO A 70 37.65 -8.13 13.10
CA PRO A 70 37.78 -8.87 14.37
C PRO A 70 36.42 -9.33 14.91
N GLY A 71 36.41 -10.33 15.79
CA GLY A 71 35.18 -10.90 16.35
C GLY A 71 34.33 -9.87 17.09
N GLY A 72 33.01 -9.95 16.95
CA GLY A 72 32.07 -9.05 17.62
C GLY A 72 31.62 -9.57 18.99
N SER A 73 31.88 -8.81 20.04
CA SER A 73 31.56 -9.22 21.42
C SER A 73 30.10 -9.00 21.83
N ASN A 74 29.37 -8.13 21.13
CA ASN A 74 28.02 -7.67 21.48
C ASN A 74 27.02 -7.67 20.31
N LEU A 75 27.29 -8.42 19.24
CA LEU A 75 26.40 -8.50 18.08
C LEU A 75 25.12 -9.27 18.43
N ARG A 76 23.95 -8.65 18.21
CA ARG A 76 22.67 -9.31 18.44
C ARG A 76 22.28 -10.26 17.31
N PHE A 77 21.61 -11.35 17.67
CA PHE A 77 20.95 -12.24 16.73
C PHE A 77 19.81 -11.50 16.03
N MET A 78 19.70 -11.68 14.71
CA MET A 78 18.73 -10.97 13.89
C MET A 78 17.55 -11.89 13.54
N THR A 79 16.34 -11.34 13.56
CA THR A 79 15.10 -12.05 13.23
C THR A 79 14.24 -11.27 12.26
N TRP A 80 13.36 -11.96 11.56
CA TRP A 80 12.48 -11.33 10.58
C TRP A 80 11.45 -10.41 11.22
N ASP A 81 11.18 -9.28 10.57
CA ASP A 81 10.06 -8.40 10.86
C ASP A 81 9.29 -8.09 9.57
N VAL A 82 8.02 -8.50 9.54
CA VAL A 82 7.14 -8.32 8.38
C VAL A 82 6.80 -6.86 8.13
N ALA A 83 6.85 -6.01 9.15
CA ALA A 83 6.62 -4.59 8.93
C ALA A 83 7.79 -3.97 8.16
N LEU A 84 9.02 -4.25 8.58
CA LEU A 84 10.20 -3.78 7.83
C LEU A 84 10.18 -4.25 6.37
N SER A 85 9.73 -5.48 6.08
CA SER A 85 9.68 -5.99 4.72
C SER A 85 8.64 -5.29 3.84
N ARG A 86 7.48 -4.88 4.38
CA ARG A 86 6.50 -4.13 3.58
C ARG A 86 6.93 -2.68 3.39
N THR A 87 7.69 -2.06 4.32
CA THR A 87 8.35 -0.76 4.05
C THR A 87 9.33 -0.88 2.89
N ALA A 88 10.22 -1.87 2.94
CA ALA A 88 11.19 -2.12 1.88
C ALA A 88 10.50 -2.33 0.51
N ARG A 89 9.40 -3.10 0.49
CA ARG A 89 8.59 -3.31 -0.73
C ARG A 89 7.95 -2.00 -1.21
N ALA A 90 7.30 -1.27 -0.31
CA ALA A 90 6.62 -0.02 -0.63
C ALA A 90 7.58 1.02 -1.22
N TRP A 91 8.78 1.13 -0.65
CA TRP A 91 9.82 2.02 -1.17
C TRP A 91 10.39 1.52 -2.50
N GLY A 92 10.68 0.21 -2.62
CA GLY A 92 11.18 -0.39 -3.86
C GLY A 92 10.25 -0.20 -5.07
N LYS A 93 8.93 -0.10 -4.86
CA LYS A 93 7.95 0.22 -5.92
C LYS A 93 8.14 1.59 -6.56
N LYS A 94 8.85 2.52 -5.90
CA LYS A 94 9.18 3.82 -6.47
C LYS A 94 10.24 3.72 -7.58
N CYS A 95 11.04 2.65 -7.59
CA CYS A 95 12.08 2.42 -8.59
C CYS A 95 13.11 3.55 -8.68
N LEU A 96 13.56 4.05 -7.52
CA LEU A 96 14.55 5.13 -7.37
C LEU A 96 15.84 4.61 -6.70
N ARG A 97 16.96 5.32 -6.89
CA ARG A 97 18.21 5.12 -6.14
C ARG A 97 18.34 6.19 -5.06
N GLU A 98 17.36 6.21 -4.18
CA GLU A 98 17.26 7.16 -3.08
C GLU A 98 16.87 6.39 -1.82
N HIS A 99 17.31 6.86 -0.67
CA HIS A 99 16.88 6.29 0.60
C HIS A 99 15.48 6.77 0.96
N ASN A 100 14.74 5.93 1.67
CA ASN A 100 13.39 6.28 2.10
C ASN A 100 13.43 7.46 3.09
N PRO A 101 12.77 8.61 2.81
CA PRO A 101 12.81 9.77 3.70
C PRO A 101 12.03 9.56 5.01
N HIS A 102 11.17 8.54 5.08
CA HIS A 102 10.26 8.30 6.20
C HIS A 102 10.82 7.36 7.28
N LEU A 103 12.13 7.11 7.28
CA LEU A 103 12.76 6.11 8.15
C LEU A 103 12.92 6.60 9.60
N GLU A 104 13.04 7.90 9.82
CA GLU A 104 13.22 8.50 11.14
C GLU A 104 11.89 8.71 11.88
N GLU A 105 10.79 8.90 11.16
CA GLU A 105 9.49 9.20 11.75
C GLU A 105 8.79 7.96 12.34
N LEU A 106 8.25 8.10 13.55
CA LEU A 106 7.43 7.07 14.19
C LEU A 106 6.15 6.81 13.37
N ASN A 107 5.73 5.55 13.27
CA ASN A 107 4.50 5.14 12.55
C ASN A 107 4.51 5.39 11.03
N MET A 108 5.63 5.83 10.46
CA MET A 108 5.78 6.02 9.02
C MET A 108 6.45 4.82 8.34
N ALA A 109 7.62 4.40 8.81
CA ALA A 109 8.32 3.20 8.31
C ALA A 109 8.10 1.94 9.16
N HIS A 110 7.64 2.06 10.41
CA HIS A 110 7.36 0.91 11.28
C HIS A 110 6.39 1.30 12.42
N PRO A 111 5.51 0.41 12.92
CA PRO A 111 4.51 0.77 13.96
C PRO A 111 5.07 0.89 15.39
N LYS A 112 6.33 0.49 15.62
CA LYS A 112 6.97 0.47 16.95
C LYS A 112 8.38 1.05 17.00
N PHE A 113 9.02 1.22 15.85
CA PHE A 113 10.41 1.62 15.76
C PHE A 113 10.44 2.90 14.92
N ASN A 114 11.29 3.81 15.33
CA ASN A 114 11.77 4.95 14.56
C ASN A 114 13.27 4.73 14.26
N GLY A 115 13.89 5.62 13.48
CA GLY A 115 15.29 5.50 13.08
C GLY A 115 15.59 4.15 12.43
N ILE A 116 14.85 3.83 11.37
CA ILE A 116 14.96 2.56 10.65
C ILE A 116 16.19 2.61 9.74
N GLY A 117 17.08 1.62 9.87
CA GLY A 117 18.23 1.49 8.97
C GLY A 117 17.80 0.99 7.60
N GLU A 118 18.57 1.29 6.56
CA GLU A 118 18.28 0.81 5.20
C GLU A 118 19.56 0.47 4.45
N ASN A 119 19.60 -0.73 3.85
CA ASN A 119 20.55 -1.06 2.80
C ASN A 119 19.80 -1.25 1.48
N MET A 120 20.42 -0.84 0.39
CA MET A 120 19.86 -0.95 -0.95
C MET A 120 20.87 -1.54 -1.93
N TRP A 121 20.40 -2.44 -2.78
CA TRP A 121 21.14 -3.00 -3.91
C TRP A 121 20.30 -2.79 -5.17
N ILE A 122 20.94 -2.30 -6.23
CA ILE A 122 20.30 -2.08 -7.53
C ILE A 122 21.20 -2.66 -8.60
N GLY A 123 20.63 -3.56 -9.41
CA GLY A 123 21.33 -4.18 -10.53
C GLY A 123 20.37 -4.80 -11.53
N PRO A 124 20.88 -5.43 -12.59
CA PRO A 124 20.06 -6.18 -13.54
C PRO A 124 19.26 -7.29 -12.83
N GLU A 125 17.97 -7.41 -13.13
CA GLU A 125 17.08 -8.38 -12.49
C GLU A 125 17.56 -9.82 -12.63
N ASN A 126 18.14 -10.16 -13.79
CA ASN A 126 18.67 -11.49 -14.08
C ASN A 126 19.93 -11.86 -13.27
N GLU A 127 20.61 -10.87 -12.69
CA GLU A 127 21.78 -11.05 -11.83
C GLU A 127 21.42 -11.10 -10.34
N PHE A 128 20.19 -10.70 -9.98
CA PHE A 128 19.78 -10.64 -8.59
C PHE A 128 19.69 -12.03 -7.96
N THR A 129 20.38 -12.17 -6.83
CA THR A 129 20.08 -13.13 -5.77
C THR A 129 20.33 -12.44 -4.44
N ALA A 130 19.63 -12.85 -3.38
CA ALA A 130 19.86 -12.27 -2.06
C ALA A 130 21.30 -12.51 -1.59
N ASN A 131 21.87 -13.68 -1.91
CA ASN A 131 23.29 -13.96 -1.67
C ASN A 131 24.23 -12.94 -2.33
N ILE A 132 24.03 -12.60 -3.62
CA ILE A 132 24.85 -11.59 -4.30
C ILE A 132 24.69 -10.21 -3.64
N ALA A 133 23.45 -9.78 -3.41
CA ALA A 133 23.18 -8.46 -2.85
C ALA A 133 23.74 -8.29 -1.43
N ILE A 134 23.40 -9.19 -0.51
CA ILE A 134 23.80 -9.11 0.90
C ILE A 134 25.33 -9.29 1.04
N ARG A 135 25.94 -10.21 0.27
CA ARG A 135 27.42 -10.33 0.29
C ARG A 135 28.09 -9.10 -0.31
N SER A 136 27.52 -8.44 -1.31
CA SER A 136 28.10 -7.20 -1.85
C SER A 136 28.16 -6.10 -0.79
N TRP A 137 27.13 -5.97 0.05
CA TRP A 137 27.14 -5.07 1.21
C TRP A 137 28.21 -5.50 2.22
N TYR A 138 28.35 -6.79 2.50
CA TYR A 138 29.36 -7.28 3.43
C TYR A 138 30.81 -7.07 2.92
N GLU A 139 31.03 -7.14 1.61
CA GLU A 139 32.35 -6.95 0.99
C GLU A 139 32.87 -5.50 1.12
N GLU A 140 32.00 -4.54 1.45
CA GLU A 140 32.41 -3.19 1.89
C GLU A 140 33.34 -3.21 3.11
N LYS A 141 33.39 -4.30 3.88
CA LYS A 141 34.38 -4.47 4.95
C LYS A 141 35.82 -4.23 4.52
N LYS A 142 36.15 -4.46 3.25
CA LYS A 142 37.49 -4.20 2.68
C LYS A 142 37.86 -2.71 2.70
N ARG A 143 36.85 -1.85 2.77
CA ARG A 143 36.95 -0.38 2.80
C ARG A 143 36.80 0.20 4.21
N TYR A 144 36.40 -0.62 5.19
CA TYR A 144 36.20 -0.20 6.57
C TYR A 144 37.42 -0.54 7.43
N HIS A 145 37.88 0.43 8.20
CA HIS A 145 38.98 0.31 9.15
C HIS A 145 38.43 0.41 10.57
N ILE A 146 38.24 -0.75 11.22
CA ILE A 146 37.60 -0.80 12.54
C ILE A 146 38.42 -0.13 13.65
N GLU A 147 39.75 -0.11 13.53
CA GLU A 147 40.64 0.42 14.56
C GLU A 147 40.44 1.92 14.79
N ASN A 148 40.16 2.68 13.74
CA ASN A 148 39.91 4.13 13.80
C ASN A 148 38.49 4.51 13.35
N ASP A 149 37.60 3.53 13.15
CA ASP A 149 36.22 3.71 12.69
C ASP A 149 36.09 4.54 11.40
N SER A 150 37.04 4.41 10.48
CA SER A 150 37.05 5.18 9.24
C SER A 150 36.76 4.31 8.02
N CYS A 151 36.34 4.95 6.92
CA CYS A 151 36.11 4.29 5.66
C CYS A 151 36.93 4.93 4.55
N SER A 152 37.64 4.11 3.77
CA SER A 152 38.40 4.60 2.60
C SER A 152 37.48 5.07 1.46
N SER A 153 36.25 4.56 1.44
CA SER A 153 35.12 4.98 0.60
C SER A 153 33.83 4.44 1.24
N ASP A 154 32.66 4.66 0.64
CA ASP A 154 31.39 4.25 1.24
C ASP A 154 31.40 2.78 1.70
N CYS A 155 30.97 2.59 2.94
CA CYS A 155 31.03 1.37 3.75
C CYS A 155 29.75 1.22 4.60
N SER A 156 28.77 2.10 4.35
CA SER A 156 27.55 2.26 5.16
C SER A 156 26.74 0.97 5.19
N ASN A 157 26.62 0.26 4.06
CA ASN A 157 25.89 -1.00 4.00
C ASN A 157 26.56 -2.08 4.86
N TYR A 158 27.90 -2.18 4.85
CA TYR A 158 28.60 -3.08 5.76
C TYR A 158 28.34 -2.69 7.22
N LYS A 159 28.53 -1.42 7.59
CA LYS A 159 28.34 -0.96 8.98
C LYS A 159 26.91 -1.28 9.47
N GLN A 160 25.89 -1.03 8.67
CA GLN A 160 24.50 -1.34 9.00
C GLN A 160 24.25 -2.86 9.13
N LEU A 161 24.77 -3.66 8.20
CA LEU A 161 24.61 -5.12 8.21
C LEU A 161 25.16 -5.74 9.51
N VAL A 162 26.30 -5.22 9.99
CA VAL A 162 26.96 -5.69 11.23
C VAL A 162 26.69 -4.78 12.43
N TRP A 163 25.62 -3.99 12.39
CA TRP A 163 25.28 -3.10 13.50
C TRP A 163 24.80 -3.89 14.72
N ASN A 164 25.44 -3.69 15.87
CA ASN A 164 25.27 -4.52 17.05
C ASN A 164 23.86 -4.47 17.64
N THR A 165 23.21 -3.32 17.60
CA THR A 165 21.88 -3.14 18.20
C THR A 165 20.75 -3.54 17.26
N SER A 166 20.97 -3.62 15.95
CA SER A 166 19.96 -4.04 14.97
C SER A 166 19.69 -5.53 15.11
N TYR A 167 18.45 -5.90 15.45
CA TYR A 167 18.03 -7.28 15.71
C TYR A 167 16.77 -7.69 14.94
N LYS A 168 16.11 -6.75 14.26
CA LYS A 168 15.03 -7.00 13.30
C LYS A 168 15.49 -6.61 11.91
N VAL A 169 15.12 -7.42 10.92
CA VAL A 169 15.32 -7.12 9.50
C VAL A 169 14.09 -7.53 8.70
N GLY A 170 13.75 -6.73 7.70
CA GLY A 170 12.77 -7.09 6.70
C GLY A 170 13.21 -6.57 5.34
N CYS A 171 13.18 -7.43 4.34
CA CYS A 171 13.67 -7.12 3.00
C CYS A 171 12.60 -7.37 1.94
N ALA A 172 12.74 -6.69 0.80
CA ALA A 172 11.93 -6.94 -0.38
C ALA A 172 12.75 -6.67 -1.64
N VAL A 173 12.40 -7.35 -2.73
CA VAL A 173 12.94 -7.08 -4.06
C VAL A 173 11.82 -6.71 -5.01
N THR A 174 12.00 -5.62 -5.76
CA THR A 174 11.01 -5.12 -6.72
C THR A 174 11.61 -5.08 -8.12
N LYS A 175 10.85 -5.59 -9.11
CA LYS A 175 11.18 -5.44 -10.54
C LYS A 175 10.86 -4.01 -10.99
N CYS A 176 11.81 -3.37 -11.62
CA CYS A 176 11.69 -2.02 -12.15
C CYS A 176 12.05 -2.02 -13.65
N ALA A 177 11.20 -1.41 -14.48
CA ALA A 177 11.45 -1.33 -15.91
C ALA A 177 12.78 -0.61 -16.21
N LYS A 178 13.08 0.43 -15.43
CA LYS A 178 14.31 1.20 -15.50
C LYS A 178 14.59 1.86 -14.15
N VAL A 179 15.85 1.86 -13.71
CA VAL A 179 16.36 2.69 -12.61
C VAL A 179 17.64 3.34 -13.10
N GLU A 180 17.62 4.68 -13.21
CA GLU A 180 18.65 5.45 -13.91
C GLU A 180 19.06 4.81 -15.25
N ASN A 181 20.27 4.27 -15.40
CA ASN A 181 20.78 3.70 -16.65
C ASN A 181 20.59 2.18 -16.76
N ILE A 182 19.99 1.53 -15.75
CA ILE A 182 19.79 0.07 -15.69
C ILE A 182 18.38 -0.24 -16.20
N ARG A 183 18.25 -1.01 -17.28
CA ARG A 183 16.96 -1.53 -17.78
C ARG A 183 16.69 -2.90 -17.17
N TYR A 184 15.41 -3.22 -16.91
CA TYR A 184 15.00 -4.45 -16.22
C TYR A 184 15.79 -4.61 -14.91
N ALA A 185 15.71 -3.60 -14.06
CA ALA A 185 16.43 -3.56 -12.80
C ALA A 185 15.68 -4.33 -11.72
N ALA A 186 16.42 -4.92 -10.78
CA ALA A 186 15.91 -5.31 -9.49
C ALA A 186 16.40 -4.31 -8.44
N VAL A 187 15.46 -3.76 -7.67
CA VAL A 187 15.72 -2.94 -6.48
C VAL A 187 15.49 -3.82 -5.27
N PHE A 188 16.56 -4.17 -4.55
CA PHE A 188 16.51 -4.95 -3.33
C PHE A 188 16.83 -4.08 -2.13
N ILE A 189 15.90 -4.00 -1.19
CA ILE A 189 16.02 -3.18 0.01
C ILE A 189 15.86 -4.08 1.23
N CYS A 190 16.71 -3.87 2.24
CA CYS A 190 16.54 -4.41 3.58
C CYS A 190 16.45 -3.26 4.58
N ASN A 191 15.38 -3.21 5.37
CA ASN A 191 15.24 -2.30 6.48
C ASN A 191 15.60 -2.99 7.80
N TYR A 192 16.22 -2.26 8.73
CA TYR A 192 16.77 -2.78 9.99
C TYR A 192 16.21 -2.02 11.18
N ALA A 193 15.83 -2.72 12.24
CA ALA A 193 15.36 -2.08 13.47
C ALA A 193 16.04 -2.62 14.75
N PRO A 194 16.42 -1.71 15.67
CA PRO A 194 16.71 -0.30 15.41
C PRO A 194 17.74 -0.13 14.29
N GLY A 195 17.69 0.99 13.57
CA GLY A 195 18.70 1.35 12.58
C GLY A 195 20.05 1.65 13.19
N GLY A 196 21.07 1.66 12.34
CA GLY A 196 22.40 2.11 12.72
C GLY A 196 22.53 3.61 12.54
N SER A 197 22.98 4.32 13.58
CA SER A 197 23.30 5.76 13.46
C SER A 197 24.52 6.02 12.58
N LEU A 198 25.32 4.98 12.30
CA LEU A 198 26.58 5.01 11.55
C LEU A 198 27.67 5.94 12.11
N SER A 199 27.40 6.65 13.21
CA SER A 199 28.28 7.60 13.90
C SER A 199 29.34 6.97 14.81
N ARG A 200 29.32 5.65 14.95
CA ARG A 200 30.28 4.88 15.76
C ARG A 200 30.64 3.56 15.10
N ARG A 201 31.58 2.82 15.72
CA ARG A 201 31.87 1.43 15.36
C ARG A 201 30.58 0.62 15.38
N PRO A 202 30.35 -0.24 14.37
CA PRO A 202 29.10 -0.98 14.27
C PRO A 202 28.96 -2.02 15.39
N TYR A 203 30.07 -2.53 15.92
CA TYR A 203 30.13 -3.45 17.06
C TYR A 203 31.40 -3.24 17.88
N THR A 204 31.47 -3.88 19.04
CA THR A 204 32.66 -3.86 19.91
C THR A 204 33.56 -5.06 19.57
N PRO A 205 34.79 -4.84 19.06
CA PRO A 205 35.74 -5.92 18.84
C PRO A 205 36.06 -6.66 20.14
N GLY A 206 36.09 -7.99 20.11
CA GLY A 206 36.44 -8.78 21.28
C GLY A 206 36.06 -10.25 21.15
N ILE A 207 36.12 -10.95 22.28
CA ILE A 207 35.69 -12.35 22.34
C ILE A 207 34.19 -12.39 22.04
N VAL A 208 33.80 -13.27 21.13
CA VAL A 208 32.40 -13.49 20.74
C VAL A 208 31.51 -13.65 21.98
N CYS A 209 30.38 -12.94 21.98
CA CYS A 209 29.38 -12.93 23.06
C CYS A 209 29.87 -12.49 24.46
N SER A 210 31.10 -12.00 24.61
CA SER A 210 31.62 -11.58 25.93
C SER A 210 30.95 -10.32 26.50
N GLN A 211 30.23 -9.56 25.66
CA GLN A 211 29.49 -8.36 26.03
C GLN A 211 28.00 -8.47 25.68
N CYS A 212 27.44 -9.68 25.68
CA CYS A 212 26.00 -9.86 25.65
C CYS A 212 25.36 -9.42 26.98
N SER A 213 24.07 -9.09 26.95
CA SER A 213 23.29 -8.86 28.18
C SER A 213 23.28 -10.12 29.05
N ARG A 214 23.13 -9.96 30.37
CA ARG A 214 23.03 -11.08 31.32
C ARG A 214 21.84 -12.03 31.07
N TYR A 215 20.84 -11.55 30.32
CA TYR A 215 19.65 -12.32 29.94
C TYR A 215 19.77 -12.95 28.55
N ASP A 216 20.83 -12.65 27.82
CA ASP A 216 21.04 -13.15 26.47
C ASP A 216 21.81 -14.48 26.51
N ARG A 217 21.58 -15.32 25.51
CA ARG A 217 22.35 -16.54 25.23
C ARG A 217 23.22 -16.34 24.02
N CYS A 218 24.39 -16.96 23.99
CA CYS A 218 25.21 -16.99 22.79
C CYS A 218 24.72 -18.10 21.85
N THR A 219 24.08 -17.73 20.75
CA THR A 219 23.57 -18.64 19.71
C THR A 219 24.21 -18.25 18.39
N ASP A 220 24.85 -19.20 17.71
CA ASP A 220 25.53 -18.97 16.42
C ASP A 220 26.46 -17.76 16.44
N PHE A 221 27.24 -17.62 17.53
CA PHE A 221 28.17 -16.52 17.75
C PHE A 221 27.52 -15.13 17.93
N LEU A 222 26.22 -15.08 18.23
CA LEU A 222 25.44 -13.85 18.41
C LEU A 222 24.65 -13.85 19.73
N CYS A 223 24.45 -12.66 20.29
CA CYS A 223 23.63 -12.44 21.48
C CYS A 223 22.15 -12.61 21.14
N SER A 224 21.54 -13.72 21.56
CA SER A 224 20.14 -14.07 21.34
C SER A 224 19.30 -13.90 22.61
N ASN A 225 18.04 -13.52 22.48
CA ASN A 225 17.11 -13.30 23.58
C ASN A 225 15.69 -13.68 23.15
N ALA A 226 15.05 -14.59 23.88
CA ALA A 226 13.76 -15.16 23.47
C ALA A 226 12.65 -14.11 23.31
N ASP A 227 12.59 -13.11 24.20
CA ASP A 227 11.54 -12.09 24.19
C ASP A 227 11.75 -11.10 23.03
N ARG A 228 13.00 -10.68 22.83
CA ARG A 228 13.39 -9.74 21.75
C ARG A 228 13.31 -10.39 20.37
N ASP A 229 13.73 -11.65 20.26
CA ASP A 229 13.87 -12.36 18.99
C ASP A 229 12.54 -12.99 18.54
N GLN A 230 11.47 -12.90 19.34
CA GLN A 230 10.13 -13.36 18.97
C GLN A 230 9.66 -12.72 17.65
N ALA A 231 9.14 -13.55 16.74
CA ALA A 231 8.51 -13.05 15.51
C ALA A 231 7.19 -12.34 15.86
N ILE A 232 7.09 -11.06 15.50
CA ILE A 232 5.88 -10.25 15.69
C ILE A 232 5.16 -10.18 14.34
N TYR A 233 3.87 -10.49 14.35
CA TYR A 233 3.05 -10.45 13.13
C TYR A 233 2.17 -9.19 13.11
N TYR A 234 2.42 -8.31 12.14
CA TYR A 234 1.65 -7.08 11.95
C TYR A 234 0.60 -7.25 10.85
N ARG A 235 -0.53 -7.87 11.17
CA ARG A 235 -1.55 -8.23 10.17
C ARG A 235 -2.04 -7.07 9.31
N PHE A 236 -2.19 -5.88 9.89
CA PHE A 236 -2.84 -4.73 9.25
C PHE A 236 -1.93 -3.54 9.02
N TRP A 237 -0.64 -3.67 9.29
CA TRP A 237 0.30 -2.55 9.13
C TRP A 237 0.84 -2.50 7.70
N TYR A 238 0.77 -1.31 7.11
CA TYR A 238 1.35 -0.93 5.83
C TYR A 238 1.74 0.55 5.91
N PRO A 239 2.85 0.98 5.29
CA PRO A 239 3.23 2.39 5.31
C PRO A 239 2.13 3.25 4.69
N ARG A 240 1.83 4.39 5.33
CA ARG A 240 0.69 5.24 4.92
C ARG A 240 0.89 5.83 3.53
N TRP A 241 2.14 6.07 3.16
CA TRP A 241 2.63 6.62 1.88
C TRP A 241 2.77 5.57 0.76
N GLU A 242 2.47 4.28 1.00
CA GLU A 242 2.45 3.26 -0.06
C GLU A 242 1.28 3.50 -1.04
N VAL A 243 1.59 3.65 -2.33
CA VAL A 243 0.60 3.88 -3.40
C VAL A 243 0.85 2.93 -4.59
N PRO A 244 -0.17 2.22 -5.11
CA PRO A 244 -1.49 2.06 -4.51
C PRO A 244 -1.39 1.27 -3.20
N ARG A 245 -2.14 1.69 -2.18
CA ARG A 245 -2.16 1.00 -0.90
C ARG A 245 -2.73 -0.41 -1.11
N PRO A 246 -2.08 -1.47 -0.58
CA PRO A 246 -2.66 -2.80 -0.59
C PRO A 246 -4.06 -2.79 0.01
N ILE A 247 -4.99 -3.53 -0.59
CA ILE A 247 -6.34 -3.66 -0.05
C ILE A 247 -6.25 -4.54 1.19
N VAL A 248 -6.33 -3.92 2.35
CA VAL A 248 -6.36 -4.61 3.63
C VAL A 248 -7.75 -4.42 4.20
N CYS A 249 -8.60 -5.44 4.08
CA CYS A 249 -9.86 -5.45 4.79
C CYS A 249 -9.65 -6.08 6.18
N ASP A 250 -9.94 -5.31 7.21
CA ASP A 250 -10.17 -5.84 8.55
C ASP A 250 -11.51 -6.64 8.59
N PRO A 251 -11.80 -7.37 9.68
CA PRO A 251 -13.07 -8.11 9.79
C PRO A 251 -14.32 -7.24 9.62
N LEU A 252 -14.24 -5.95 9.97
CA LEU A 252 -15.34 -4.99 9.83
C LEU A 252 -15.57 -4.61 8.36
N CYS A 253 -14.51 -4.39 7.59
CA CYS A 253 -14.51 -4.17 6.14
C CYS A 253 -15.13 -5.37 5.41
N LEU A 254 -14.73 -6.59 5.78
CA LEU A 254 -15.33 -7.81 5.23
C LEU A 254 -16.82 -7.90 5.58
N PHE A 255 -17.19 -7.63 6.84
CA PHE A 255 -18.58 -7.62 7.27
C PHE A 255 -19.41 -6.59 6.48
N ILE A 256 -18.93 -5.36 6.32
CA ILE A 256 -19.60 -4.31 5.54
C ILE A 256 -19.74 -4.73 4.07
N PHE A 257 -18.70 -5.34 3.50
CA PHE A 257 -18.75 -5.84 2.13
C PHE A 257 -19.81 -6.95 1.96
N PHE A 258 -19.84 -7.94 2.85
CA PHE A 258 -20.86 -9.01 2.83
C PHE A 258 -22.27 -8.47 3.10
N LEU A 259 -22.42 -7.51 4.01
CA LEU A 259 -23.70 -6.88 4.29
C LEU A 259 -24.20 -6.09 3.07
N ARG A 260 -23.34 -5.31 2.41
CA ARG A 260 -23.70 -4.54 1.21
C ARG A 260 -24.09 -5.46 0.05
N THR A 261 -23.31 -6.51 -0.18
CA THR A 261 -23.60 -7.50 -1.23
C THR A 261 -24.89 -8.27 -0.94
N LEU A 262 -25.14 -8.63 0.33
CA LEU A 262 -26.40 -9.23 0.76
C LEU A 262 -27.59 -8.30 0.52
N CYS A 263 -27.52 -7.04 0.99
CA CYS A 263 -28.58 -6.06 0.77
C CYS A 263 -28.87 -5.84 -0.73
N PHE A 264 -27.82 -5.73 -1.56
CA PHE A 264 -27.97 -5.61 -3.00
C PHE A 264 -28.68 -6.83 -3.61
N SER A 265 -28.28 -8.05 -3.21
CA SER A 265 -28.93 -9.27 -3.67
C SER A 265 -30.41 -9.34 -3.28
N VAL A 266 -30.75 -8.94 -2.05
CA VAL A 266 -32.14 -8.87 -1.56
C VAL A 266 -32.96 -7.86 -2.36
N CYS A 267 -32.41 -6.68 -2.66
CA CYS A 267 -33.06 -5.68 -3.51
C CYS A 267 -33.34 -6.24 -4.91
N VAL A 268 -32.36 -6.89 -5.54
CA VAL A 268 -32.52 -7.49 -6.88
C VAL A 268 -33.59 -8.58 -6.86
N ILE A 269 -33.55 -9.49 -5.87
CA ILE A 269 -34.55 -10.56 -5.72
C ILE A 269 -35.95 -9.95 -5.53
N THR A 270 -36.07 -8.91 -4.71
CA THR A 270 -37.35 -8.23 -4.46
C THR A 270 -37.90 -7.62 -5.75
N VAL A 271 -37.06 -6.94 -6.54
CA VAL A 271 -37.46 -6.38 -7.85
C VAL A 271 -37.89 -7.48 -8.81
N LEU A 272 -37.16 -8.60 -8.89
CA LEU A 272 -37.53 -9.74 -9.74
C LEU A 272 -38.86 -10.38 -9.31
N ILE A 273 -39.10 -10.51 -8.01
CA ILE A 273 -40.38 -11.01 -7.48
C ILE A 273 -41.51 -10.05 -7.86
N ILE A 274 -41.34 -8.74 -7.66
CA ILE A 274 -42.35 -7.73 -8.03
C ILE A 274 -42.64 -7.80 -9.54
N GLN A 275 -41.62 -7.82 -10.39
CA GLN A 275 -41.79 -7.92 -11.84
C GLN A 275 -42.48 -9.22 -12.27
N SER A 276 -42.21 -10.34 -11.59
CA SER A 276 -42.87 -11.62 -11.88
C SER A 276 -44.35 -11.65 -11.47
N ARG A 277 -44.70 -10.96 -10.38
CA ARG A 277 -46.08 -10.89 -9.86
C ARG A 277 -46.91 -9.83 -10.57
N PHE A 278 -46.27 -8.74 -11.01
CA PHE A 278 -46.89 -7.60 -11.67
C PHE A 278 -46.21 -7.33 -13.02
N PRO A 279 -46.40 -8.20 -14.03
CA PRO A 279 -45.75 -8.04 -15.32
C PRO A 279 -46.18 -6.76 -16.08
N ASN A 280 -47.30 -6.13 -15.69
CA ASN A 280 -47.90 -4.98 -16.38
C ASN A 280 -47.66 -3.62 -15.70
N THR A 281 -46.93 -3.53 -14.57
CA THR A 281 -46.70 -2.25 -13.86
C THR A 281 -45.89 -1.21 -14.65
N LEU A 282 -45.23 -1.61 -15.75
CA LEU A 282 -44.52 -0.69 -16.65
C LEU A 282 -45.39 -0.20 -17.82
N LEU A 283 -46.55 -0.79 -18.08
CA LEU A 283 -47.42 -0.45 -19.21
C LEU A 283 -48.39 0.69 -18.88
N GLU A 284 -48.61 0.98 -17.60
CA GLU A 284 -49.60 1.97 -17.16
C GLU A 284 -49.09 3.43 -17.24
N LYS A 285 -47.78 3.63 -17.47
CA LYS A 285 -47.20 4.98 -17.66
C LYS A 285 -47.50 5.60 -19.03
N GLU A 286 -48.01 4.85 -19.99
CA GLU A 286 -48.40 5.38 -21.32
C GLU A 286 -49.83 5.95 -21.38
N MET A 287 -50.65 5.83 -20.32
CA MET A 287 -52.07 6.19 -20.39
C MET A 287 -52.47 7.54 -19.76
N LEU A 288 -51.53 8.37 -19.29
CA LEU A 288 -51.85 9.60 -18.52
C LEU A 288 -51.41 10.94 -19.14
N PHE A 289 -51.04 10.97 -20.42
CA PHE A 289 -50.88 12.22 -21.17
C PHE A 289 -51.50 12.11 -22.57
N SER A 290 -52.82 12.24 -22.65
CA SER A 290 -53.47 12.72 -23.87
C SER A 290 -54.06 14.10 -23.53
N PRO A 291 -53.46 15.22 -24.00
CA PRO A 291 -54.12 16.50 -23.87
C PRO A 291 -55.27 16.51 -24.89
N GLU A 292 -56.49 16.50 -24.37
CA GLU A 292 -57.70 16.75 -25.14
C GLU A 292 -57.59 18.16 -25.73
N VAL A 293 -57.65 18.24 -27.05
CA VAL A 293 -57.59 19.47 -27.84
C VAL A 293 -58.86 20.28 -27.55
N VAL A 294 -58.73 21.33 -26.75
CA VAL A 294 -59.72 22.42 -26.69
C VAL A 294 -59.05 23.64 -27.30
N GLU A 295 -59.45 23.95 -28.53
CA GLU A 295 -59.14 25.17 -29.24
C GLU A 295 -59.74 26.38 -28.49
N ILE A 296 -58.90 27.26 -27.95
CA ILE A 296 -59.25 28.67 -27.70
C ILE A 296 -58.03 29.52 -28.07
N GLU A 297 -58.22 30.43 -29.04
CA GLU A 297 -57.28 31.43 -29.54
C GLU A 297 -57.07 32.62 -28.55
N PRO A 298 -56.07 33.50 -28.75
CA PRO A 298 -55.12 33.87 -27.71
C PRO A 298 -55.45 35.19 -27.01
N GLU A 299 -55.28 35.25 -25.69
CA GLU A 299 -55.02 36.52 -25.02
C GLU A 299 -54.19 36.34 -23.73
N LYS A 300 -53.10 37.12 -23.67
CA LYS A 300 -52.35 37.58 -22.50
C LYS A 300 -51.35 36.61 -21.86
N VAL A 301 -50.14 36.66 -22.43
CA VAL A 301 -48.88 36.23 -21.84
C VAL A 301 -48.45 37.27 -20.80
N GLU A 302 -48.81 37.10 -19.53
CA GLU A 302 -48.11 37.74 -18.40
C GLU A 302 -48.39 36.94 -17.12
N GLU A 303 -47.72 35.78 -16.93
CA GLU A 303 -47.56 35.18 -15.59
C GLU A 303 -46.59 33.97 -15.59
N LYS A 304 -45.42 34.05 -16.25
CA LYS A 304 -44.36 33.02 -16.11
C LYS A 304 -42.92 33.51 -16.13
N GLU A 305 -42.65 34.80 -15.90
CA GLU A 305 -41.27 35.31 -15.77
C GLU A 305 -40.78 35.49 -14.33
N GLU A 306 -41.64 35.49 -13.32
CA GLU A 306 -41.20 35.77 -11.93
C GLU A 306 -40.60 34.55 -11.21
N GLY A 307 -41.02 33.31 -11.54
CA GLY A 307 -40.47 32.10 -10.92
C GLY A 307 -39.02 31.78 -11.31
N ILE A 308 -38.62 32.11 -12.55
CA ILE A 308 -37.30 31.77 -13.11
C ILE A 308 -36.22 32.79 -12.69
N LYS A 309 -36.61 34.04 -12.40
CA LYS A 309 -35.69 35.06 -11.85
C LYS A 309 -35.39 34.81 -10.36
N GLY A 310 -36.35 34.33 -9.58
CA GLY A 310 -36.15 33.98 -8.16
C GLY A 310 -35.15 32.85 -7.94
N GLU A 311 -35.23 31.76 -8.70
CA GLU A 311 -34.27 30.64 -8.59
C GLU A 311 -32.85 31.00 -9.05
N LYS A 312 -32.71 31.86 -10.06
CA LYS A 312 -31.39 32.33 -10.53
C LYS A 312 -30.71 33.30 -9.57
N MET A 313 -31.48 34.07 -8.79
CA MET A 313 -30.96 35.00 -7.80
C MET A 313 -30.51 34.26 -6.53
N LYS A 314 -31.31 33.30 -6.06
CA LYS A 314 -30.98 32.44 -4.91
C LYS A 314 -29.73 31.59 -5.13
N LYS A 315 -29.57 31.04 -6.35
CA LYS A 315 -28.39 30.24 -6.72
C LYS A 315 -27.11 31.07 -6.93
N LYS A 316 -27.22 32.38 -7.09
CA LYS A 316 -26.06 33.31 -7.10
C LYS A 316 -25.67 33.77 -5.70
N GLU A 317 -26.65 33.92 -4.81
CA GLU A 317 -26.45 34.27 -3.40
C GLU A 317 -25.76 33.12 -2.63
N ASP A 318 -26.24 31.88 -2.81
CA ASP A 318 -25.64 30.69 -2.18
C ASP A 318 -24.19 30.47 -2.66
N LYS A 319 -23.91 30.74 -3.95
CA LYS A 319 -22.57 30.63 -4.54
C LYS A 319 -21.65 31.81 -4.17
N GLY A 320 -22.23 32.90 -3.66
CA GLY A 320 -21.49 34.03 -3.09
C GLY A 320 -21.04 33.72 -1.67
N LYS A 321 -21.95 33.19 -0.85
CA LYS A 321 -21.66 32.75 0.53
C LYS A 321 -20.62 31.63 0.59
N GLU A 322 -20.73 30.63 -0.27
CA GLU A 322 -19.77 29.51 -0.33
C GLU A 322 -18.36 29.98 -0.75
N LYS A 323 -18.24 31.11 -1.48
CA LYS A 323 -16.95 31.72 -1.82
C LYS A 323 -16.40 32.63 -0.74
N GLU A 324 -17.26 33.19 0.10
CA GLU A 324 -16.89 34.04 1.21
C GLU A 324 -16.40 33.17 2.38
N GLU A 325 -17.08 32.04 2.65
CA GLU A 325 -16.66 31.04 3.64
C GLU A 325 -15.31 30.41 3.28
N VAL A 326 -15.09 30.01 2.03
CA VAL A 326 -13.78 29.46 1.59
C VAL A 326 -12.65 30.50 1.69
N LYS A 327 -12.97 31.78 1.52
CA LYS A 327 -11.97 32.85 1.64
C LYS A 327 -11.64 33.15 3.10
N GLU A 328 -12.63 33.14 4.00
CA GLU A 328 -12.40 33.25 5.44
C GLU A 328 -11.61 32.06 6.00
N GLU A 329 -11.77 30.86 5.42
CA GLU A 329 -11.00 29.67 5.79
C GLU A 329 -9.53 29.77 5.29
N GLU A 330 -9.30 30.20 4.04
CA GLU A 330 -7.95 30.47 3.51
C GLU A 330 -7.23 31.62 4.24
N ASP A 331 -7.95 32.65 4.67
CA ASP A 331 -7.37 33.77 5.42
C ASP A 331 -7.02 33.35 6.87
N ARG A 332 -7.76 32.40 7.47
CA ARG A 332 -7.41 31.80 8.78
C ARG A 332 -6.22 30.86 8.73
N GLU A 333 -6.13 30.01 7.71
CA GLU A 333 -4.98 29.11 7.55
C GLU A 333 -3.67 29.91 7.39
N LYS A 334 -3.73 31.09 6.77
CA LYS A 334 -2.56 31.98 6.68
C LYS A 334 -2.21 32.68 7.99
N GLU A 335 -3.21 33.09 8.79
CA GLU A 335 -2.94 33.64 10.11
C GLU A 335 -2.33 32.58 11.03
N GLU A 336 -2.76 31.31 10.93
CA GLU A 336 -2.16 30.19 11.66
C GLU A 336 -0.72 29.87 11.18
N GLU A 337 -0.45 29.92 9.87
CA GLU A 337 0.93 29.76 9.34
C GLU A 337 1.85 30.92 9.76
N GLU A 338 1.36 32.17 9.80
CA GLU A 338 2.15 33.33 10.27
C GLU A 338 2.43 33.26 11.78
N GLU A 339 1.50 32.76 12.60
CA GLU A 339 1.73 32.54 14.04
C GLU A 339 2.74 31.40 14.30
N GLU A 340 2.72 30.30 13.52
CA GLU A 340 3.71 29.22 13.63
C GLU A 340 5.13 29.68 13.22
N GLU A 341 5.26 30.53 12.19
CA GLU A 341 6.56 31.09 11.77
C GLU A 341 7.12 32.10 12.80
N GLU A 342 6.26 32.85 13.51
CA GLU A 342 6.70 33.72 14.62
C GLU A 342 7.15 32.91 15.86
N GLU A 343 6.46 31.82 16.21
CA GLU A 343 6.88 30.93 17.32
C GLU A 343 8.22 30.23 17.02
N GLU A 344 8.43 29.73 15.79
CA GLU A 344 9.72 29.13 15.39
C GLU A 344 10.87 30.16 15.43
N GLY A 345 10.59 31.42 15.09
CA GLY A 345 11.59 32.49 15.17
C GLY A 345 11.98 32.88 16.60
N GLU A 346 11.02 32.89 17.54
CA GLU A 346 11.30 33.14 18.95
C GLU A 346 12.09 31.98 19.59
N GLU A 347 11.83 30.72 19.21
CA GLU A 347 12.61 29.56 19.67
C GLU A 347 14.06 29.58 19.15
N GLU A 348 14.28 29.98 17.89
CA GLU A 348 15.64 30.14 17.34
C GLU A 348 16.43 31.28 18.01
N GLU A 349 15.78 32.40 18.35
CA GLU A 349 16.44 33.50 19.10
C GLU A 349 16.78 33.10 20.54
N GLU A 350 15.94 32.31 21.23
CA GLU A 350 16.25 31.78 22.56
C GLU A 350 17.42 30.78 22.55
N GLU A 351 17.51 29.92 21.52
CA GLU A 351 18.65 28.99 21.36
C GLU A 351 19.97 29.74 21.06
N GLU A 352 19.94 30.81 20.26
CA GLU A 352 21.13 31.64 20.00
C GLU A 352 21.59 32.42 21.26
N GLU A 353 20.66 32.93 22.08
CA GLU A 353 21.02 33.59 23.35
C GLU A 353 21.61 32.60 24.39
N GLU A 354 21.12 31.35 24.45
CA GLU A 354 21.69 30.30 25.32
C GLU A 354 23.11 29.87 24.86
N GLU A 355 23.37 29.81 23.54
CA GLU A 355 24.71 29.52 23.01
C GLU A 355 25.71 30.66 23.28
N GLU A 356 25.27 31.93 23.20
CA GLU A 356 26.14 33.08 23.53
C GLU A 356 26.46 33.19 25.04
N GLU A 357 25.55 32.77 25.94
CA GLU A 357 25.82 32.71 27.38
C GLU A 357 26.81 31.58 27.75
N GLU A 358 26.76 30.43 27.08
CA GLU A 358 27.73 29.33 27.31
C GLU A 358 29.14 29.66 26.79
N GLU A 359 29.29 30.46 25.73
CA GLU A 359 30.61 30.90 25.25
C GLU A 359 31.23 32.04 26.10
N GLY A 360 30.41 32.75 26.90
CA GLY A 360 30.84 33.86 27.76
C GLY A 360 31.45 33.47 29.12
N GLU A 361 31.24 32.23 29.60
CA GLU A 361 31.73 31.75 30.90
C GLU A 361 33.01 30.89 30.83
N GLY A 362 33.67 30.80 29.66
CA GLY A 362 34.88 30.00 29.38
C GLY A 362 36.24 30.62 29.71
#